data_AF-A0A2N2VGV9-F1
#
_entry.id   AF-A0A2N2VGV9-F1
#
_cell.length_a   1.000
_cell.length_b   1.000
_cell.length_c   1.000
_cell.angle_alpha   90.00
_cell.angle_beta   90.00
_cell.angle_gamma   90.00
#
_symmetry.space_group_name_H-M   'P 1'
#
loop_
_entity.id
_entity.type
_entity.pdbx_description
1 polymer ?
#
loop_
_entity_poly.entity_id
_entity_poly.type
_entity_poly.pdbx_seq_one_letter_code
_entity_poly.pdbx_strand_id
1 'polypeptide(L)'
;MKCSKCGQEAPVDAIYCPRCTGERETSDAQVKLGGVKGGTIGLAIGLAIVTVILNYYDLERGIKAIVLIVPIATFTTGLIIGLVKAKREWK
;
A
#
# COMPACT_ATOMS: atom_id res chain seq x y z
N MET A 1 26.63 -17.47 -19.90
CA MET A 1 26.98 -16.04 -20.15
C MET A 1 27.32 -15.40 -18.80
N LYS A 2 28.34 -14.53 -18.67
CA LYS A 2 28.65 -13.90 -17.38
C LYS A 2 27.68 -12.75 -17.10
N CYS A 3 27.10 -12.70 -15.90
CA CYS A 3 26.19 -11.62 -15.53
C CYS A 3 26.95 -10.29 -15.45
N SER A 4 26.41 -9.24 -16.09
CA SER A 4 27.02 -7.90 -16.12
C SER A 4 27.10 -7.20 -14.76
N LYS A 5 26.31 -7.63 -13.76
CA LYS A 5 26.35 -7.09 -12.39
C LYS A 5 27.27 -7.87 -11.45
N CYS A 6 27.11 -9.20 -11.37
CA CYS A 6 27.80 -10.03 -10.38
C CYS A 6 29.02 -10.79 -10.96
N GLY A 7 29.29 -10.72 -12.26
CA GLY A 7 30.43 -11.37 -12.91
C GLY A 7 30.40 -12.91 -12.92
N GLN A 8 29.41 -13.52 -12.25
CA GLN A 8 29.22 -14.95 -12.12
C GLN A 8 28.61 -15.57 -13.39
N GLU A 9 28.90 -16.85 -13.63
CA GLU A 9 28.33 -17.60 -14.75
C GLU A 9 26.81 -17.79 -14.55
N ALA A 10 26.02 -17.18 -15.43
CA ALA A 10 24.57 -17.34 -15.46
C ALA A 10 24.19 -18.50 -16.41
N PRO A 11 23.24 -19.37 -16.00
CA PRO A 11 22.72 -20.45 -16.84
C PRO A 11 22.04 -19.88 -18.08
N VAL A 12 22.24 -20.54 -19.23
CA VAL A 12 21.93 -20.01 -20.57
C VAL A 12 20.42 -19.81 -20.81
N ASP A 13 19.58 -20.45 -19.99
CA ASP A 13 18.11 -20.39 -20.07
C ASP A 13 17.44 -19.35 -19.16
N ALA A 14 18.22 -18.56 -18.43
CA ALA A 14 17.69 -17.56 -17.52
C ALA A 14 17.86 -16.15 -18.08
N ILE A 15 16.74 -15.49 -18.44
CA ILE A 15 16.68 -14.08 -18.86
C ILE A 15 17.27 -13.15 -17.78
N TYR A 16 17.28 -13.60 -16.51
CA TYR A 16 17.82 -12.86 -15.38
C TYR A 16 18.74 -13.74 -14.53
N CYS A 17 19.85 -13.18 -14.04
CA CYS A 17 20.77 -13.91 -13.18
C CYS A 17 20.12 -14.20 -11.82
N PRO A 18 19.92 -15.48 -11.42
CA PRO A 18 19.19 -15.88 -10.22
C PRO A 18 19.79 -15.32 -8.92
N ARG A 19 21.11 -15.07 -8.88
CA ARG A 19 21.82 -14.45 -7.75
C ARG A 19 21.62 -12.94 -7.68
N CYS A 20 21.70 -12.26 -8.80
CA CYS A 20 21.48 -10.83 -8.88
C CYS A 20 19.96 -10.46 -8.80
N THR A 21 19.05 -11.39 -9.08
CA THR A 21 17.61 -11.26 -8.75
C THR A 21 17.29 -11.60 -7.30
N GLY A 22 18.17 -12.27 -6.56
CA GLY A 22 18.01 -12.50 -5.13
C GLY A 22 18.07 -11.21 -4.30
N GLU A 23 18.83 -10.20 -4.75
CA GLU A 23 18.75 -8.83 -4.19
C GLU A 23 17.49 -8.06 -4.62
N ARG A 24 16.70 -8.63 -5.56
CA ARG A 24 15.32 -8.19 -5.81
C ARG A 24 14.34 -8.96 -4.93
N GLU A 25 14.79 -9.46 -3.78
CA GLU A 25 13.92 -9.59 -2.63
C GLU A 25 13.38 -8.18 -2.40
N THR A 26 12.15 -7.98 -2.87
CA THR A 26 11.35 -6.81 -2.60
C THR A 26 11.66 -6.40 -1.18
N SER A 27 12.05 -5.14 -0.97
CA SER A 27 11.99 -4.63 0.39
C SER A 27 10.50 -4.58 0.72
N ASP A 28 9.93 -5.73 1.10
CA ASP A 28 8.58 -5.92 1.59
C ASP A 28 8.33 -4.92 2.70
N ALA A 29 9.38 -4.57 3.46
CA ALA A 29 9.42 -3.47 4.40
C ALA A 29 9.05 -2.10 3.78
N GLN A 30 9.59 -1.73 2.62
CA GLN A 30 9.26 -0.46 1.95
C GLN A 30 7.85 -0.47 1.32
N VAL A 31 7.41 -1.58 0.76
CA VAL A 31 6.02 -1.72 0.25
C VAL A 31 5.02 -1.67 1.40
N LYS A 32 5.31 -2.34 2.53
CA LYS A 32 4.52 -2.27 3.76
C LYS A 32 4.54 -0.87 4.36
N LEU A 33 5.68 -0.17 4.38
CA LEU A 33 5.75 1.22 4.85
C LEU A 33 4.89 2.15 4.00
N GLY A 34 4.92 2.01 2.67
CA GLY A 34 4.08 2.80 1.76
C GLY A 34 2.59 2.52 1.93
N GLY A 35 2.23 1.25 2.14
CA GLY A 35 0.85 0.83 2.48
C GLY A 35 0.38 1.37 3.83
N VAL A 36 1.21 1.30 4.88
CA VAL A 36 0.90 1.84 6.21
C VAL A 36 0.75 3.36 6.16
N LYS A 37 1.62 4.07 5.43
CA LYS A 37 1.55 5.52 5.28
C LYS A 37 0.30 5.95 4.51
N GLY A 38 -0.08 5.24 3.45
CA GLY A 38 -1.33 5.50 2.71
C GLY A 38 -2.58 5.16 3.53
N GLY A 39 -2.57 4.02 4.22
CA GLY A 39 -3.68 3.57 5.07
C GLY A 39 -3.93 4.48 6.26
N THR A 40 -2.88 4.97 6.93
CA THR A 40 -3.00 5.93 8.05
C THR A 40 -3.59 7.26 7.59
N ILE A 41 -3.19 7.78 6.44
CA ILE A 41 -3.78 9.00 5.85
C ILE A 41 -5.26 8.76 5.49
N GLY A 42 -5.57 7.63 4.85
CA GLY A 42 -6.95 7.25 4.52
C GLY A 42 -7.84 7.13 5.76
N LEU A 43 -7.33 6.48 6.81
CA LEU A 43 -8.02 6.35 8.09
C LEU A 43 -8.28 7.72 8.75
N ALA A 44 -7.27 8.59 8.77
CA ALA A 44 -7.36 9.92 9.37
C ALA A 44 -8.44 10.77 8.69
N ILE A 45 -8.49 10.74 7.35
CA ILE A 45 -9.53 11.42 6.58
C ILE A 45 -10.91 10.82 6.87
N GLY A 46 -11.03 9.49 6.86
CA GLY A 46 -12.27 8.79 7.18
C GLY A 46 -12.83 9.14 8.55
N LEU A 47 -11.96 9.13 9.56
CA LEU A 47 -12.30 9.50 10.94
C LEU A 47 -12.69 10.96 11.04
N ALA A 48 -11.94 11.88 10.41
CA ALA A 48 -12.28 13.30 10.41
C ALA A 48 -13.68 13.56 9.83
N ILE A 49 -14.02 12.90 8.71
CA ILE A 49 -15.35 13.00 8.09
C ILE A 49 -16.43 12.48 9.05
N VAL A 50 -16.19 11.33 9.70
CA VAL A 50 -17.13 10.78 10.68
C VAL A 50 -17.33 11.70 11.88
N THR A 51 -16.26 12.27 12.44
CA THR A 51 -16.36 13.22 13.55
C THR A 51 -17.20 14.44 13.17
N VAL A 52 -17.04 14.96 11.96
CA VAL A 52 -17.85 16.06 11.44
C VAL A 52 -19.32 15.65 11.34
N ILE A 53 -19.62 14.48 10.75
CA ILE A 53 -21.00 14.01 10.61
C ILE A 53 -21.67 13.85 11.97
N LEU A 54 -20.98 13.25 12.94
CA LEU A 54 -21.48 13.06 14.31
C LEU A 54 -21.71 14.38 15.05
N ASN A 55 -20.99 15.45 14.70
CA ASN A 55 -21.18 16.77 15.31
C ASN A 55 -22.44 17.50 14.79
N TYR A 56 -22.89 17.18 13.58
CA TYR A 56 -24.07 17.82 12.96
C TYR A 56 -25.34 16.98 13.04
N TYR A 57 -25.23 15.65 13.15
CA TYR A 57 -26.36 14.74 13.14
C TYR A 57 -26.37 13.85 14.38
N ASP A 58 -27.52 13.81 15.06
CA ASP A 58 -27.76 12.87 16.16
C ASP A 58 -27.81 11.42 15.63
N LEU A 59 -27.46 10.44 16.45
CA LEU A 59 -27.34 9.01 16.06
C LEU A 59 -28.71 8.34 15.85
N GLU A 60 -29.61 9.00 15.14
CA GLU A 60 -30.82 8.39 14.62
C GLU A 60 -30.44 7.25 13.66
N ARG A 61 -31.24 6.18 13.71
CA ARG A 61 -30.89 4.79 13.37
C ARG A 61 -30.26 4.55 11.99
N GLY A 62 -30.35 5.50 11.06
CA GLY A 62 -29.76 5.45 9.71
C GLY A 62 -28.28 5.85 9.61
N ILE A 63 -27.76 6.69 10.51
CA ILE A 63 -26.38 7.22 10.40
C ILE A 63 -25.32 6.23 10.88
N LYS A 64 -25.72 5.23 11.67
CA LYS A 64 -24.82 4.17 12.17
C LYS A 64 -24.08 3.43 11.05
N ALA A 65 -24.74 3.22 9.91
CA ALA A 65 -24.13 2.57 8.75
C ALA A 65 -23.07 3.46 8.07
N ILE A 66 -23.34 4.77 7.96
CA ILE A 66 -22.44 5.74 7.33
C ILE A 66 -21.19 5.93 8.19
N VAL A 67 -21.36 6.04 9.51
CA VAL A 67 -20.27 6.16 10.50
C VAL A 67 -19.32 4.96 10.43
N LEU A 68 -19.80 3.79 10.02
CA LEU A 68 -18.99 2.57 9.91
C LEU A 68 -18.39 2.37 8.51
N ILE A 69 -19.17 2.63 7.45
CA ILE A 69 -18.72 2.43 6.07
C ILE A 69 -17.70 3.49 5.65
N VAL A 70 -17.87 4.75 6.05
CA VAL A 70 -17.02 5.85 5.60
C VAL A 70 -15.54 5.63 6.00
N PRO A 71 -15.20 5.29 7.26
CA PRO A 71 -13.82 5.00 7.65
C PRO A 71 -13.25 3.77 6.96
N ILE A 72 -14.05 2.72 6.77
CA ILE A 72 -13.60 1.48 6.12
C ILE A 72 -13.28 1.73 4.64
N ALA A 73 -14.16 2.44 3.93
CA ALA A 73 -13.97 2.76 2.52
C ALA A 73 -12.78 3.70 2.28
N THR A 74 -12.62 4.72 3.12
CA THR A 74 -11.48 5.65 3.04
C THR A 74 -10.16 4.99 3.44
N PHE A 75 -10.18 4.10 4.44
CA PHE A 75 -9.01 3.30 4.82
C PHE A 75 -8.55 2.38 3.69
N THR A 76 -9.48 1.59 3.12
CA THR A 76 -9.16 0.66 2.02
C THR A 76 -8.64 1.41 0.80
N THR A 77 -9.26 2.54 0.45
CA THR A 77 -8.82 3.40 -0.65
C THR A 77 -7.41 3.97 -0.39
N GLY A 78 -7.16 4.51 0.80
CA GLY A 78 -5.84 5.03 1.18
C GLY A 78 -4.75 3.95 1.18
N LEU A 79 -5.09 2.73 1.60
CA LEU A 79 -4.18 1.58 1.61
C LEU A 79 -3.83 1.15 0.18
N ILE A 80 -4.82 1.06 -0.73
CA ILE A 80 -4.58 0.72 -2.14
C ILE A 80 -3.70 1.77 -2.80
N ILE A 81 -3.98 3.07 -2.60
CA ILE A 81 -3.17 4.15 -3.18
C ILE A 81 -1.74 4.11 -2.62
N GLY A 82 -1.57 3.86 -1.32
CA GLY A 82 -0.26 3.72 -0.68
C GLY A 82 0.56 2.58 -1.26
N LEU A 83 -0.05 1.40 -1.46
CA LEU A 83 0.60 0.24 -2.07
C LEU A 83 0.95 0.47 -3.55
N VAL A 84 0.04 1.07 -4.34
CA VAL A 84 0.28 1.35 -5.76
C VAL A 84 1.38 2.39 -5.95
N LYS A 85 1.40 3.44 -5.12
CA LYS A 85 2.43 4.49 -5.18
C LYS A 85 3.77 3.92 -4.76
N ALA A 86 3.80 3.13 -3.69
CA ALA A 86 4.99 2.38 -3.29
C ALA A 86 5.49 1.56 -4.47
N LYS A 87 4.66 0.73 -5.12
CA LYS A 87 5.02 -0.10 -6.29
C LYS A 87 5.47 0.69 -7.53
N ARG A 88 4.95 1.90 -7.76
CA ARG A 88 5.29 2.73 -8.93
C ARG A 88 6.70 3.33 -8.81
N GLU A 89 7.16 3.67 -7.61
CA GLU A 89 8.52 4.18 -7.38
C GLU A 89 9.63 3.13 -7.61
N TRP A 90 9.26 1.86 -7.87
CA TRP A 90 10.21 0.78 -8.22
C TRP A 90 10.38 0.55 -9.73
N LYS A 91 9.56 1.18 -10.57
CA LYS A 91 9.60 1.00 -12.03
C LYS A 91 10.44 2.08 -12.68
#